data_AF-A0A6P0IT76-F1
#
_entry.id   AF-A0A6P0IT76-F1
#
_cell.length_a   1.000
_cell.length_b   1.000
_cell.length_c   1.000
_cell.angle_alpha   90.00
_cell.angle_beta   90.00
_cell.angle_gamma   90.00
#
_symmetry.space_group_name_H-M   'P 1'
#
loop_
_entity.id
_entity.type
_entity.pdbx_description
1 polymer ?
#
loop_
_entity_poly.entity_id
_entity_poly.type
_entity_poly.pdbx_seq_one_letter_code
_entity_poly.pdbx_strand_id
1 'polypeptide(L)'
;RHWWHDRINFEYAEYCMRSMLWHGGGGLDSHLDTDEFEQRCAEAIQAKFKSNPLMLGMNKLFPEFLPEQVRMLAYTSGLGQFWRVMSDIFMSLSQGYDEGEIKSIPQVVDHIKAGLVAAANKPITYAPQIGAQRYEIIPESVGLTFLSDTGVPYVEAIFFRGTPFLGTVSLNAQAYQISPDQTRFTYGALYADPLPIGGAGIPPTLLMQDMRHYLPKYLSDFFMRSHRGEIDLRVKICQTFQKSMFCVTTAAILGLAPHPMDTTDPAELEENRAYLEYWMDRLIPSRLRAANGQMTNA
;
A
#
# COMPACT_ATOMS: atom_id res chain seq x y z
N ARG A 1 19.93 11.38 16.35
CA ARG A 1 19.25 10.74 15.21
C ARG A 1 17.81 11.23 15.05
N HIS A 2 16.84 10.81 15.89
CA HIS A 2 15.43 11.21 15.75
C HIS A 2 15.16 12.73 15.85
N TRP A 3 15.75 13.42 16.83
CA TRP A 3 15.54 14.88 17.01
C TRP A 3 16.10 15.74 15.88
N TRP A 4 17.03 15.18 15.10
CA TRP A 4 17.69 15.84 13.98
C TRP A 4 17.12 15.38 12.63
N HIS A 5 16.00 14.64 12.65
CA HIS A 5 15.33 14.10 11.46
C HIS A 5 16.20 13.19 10.57
N ASP A 6 17.29 12.63 11.10
CA ASP A 6 18.10 11.62 10.43
C ASP A 6 17.52 10.21 10.66
N ARG A 7 16.28 9.98 10.22
CA ARG A 7 15.51 8.76 10.51
C ARG A 7 14.75 8.29 9.28
N ILE A 8 14.30 7.04 9.32
CA ILE A 8 13.21 6.59 8.45
C ILE A 8 11.93 7.32 8.85
N ASN A 9 11.21 7.85 7.86
CA ASN A 9 9.95 8.55 8.03
C ASN A 9 8.79 7.54 8.14
N PHE A 10 8.69 6.90 9.30
CA PHE A 10 7.61 5.95 9.61
C PHE A 10 6.20 6.54 9.46
N GLU A 11 6.07 7.87 9.48
CA GLU A 11 4.81 8.58 9.25
C GLU A 11 4.21 8.26 7.88
N TYR A 12 5.02 7.93 6.86
CA TYR A 12 4.47 7.49 5.58
C TYR A 12 3.81 6.11 5.68
N ALA A 13 4.35 5.21 6.52
CA ALA A 13 3.72 3.92 6.79
C ALA A 13 2.41 4.08 7.55
N GLU A 14 2.38 4.95 8.55
CA GLU A 14 1.15 5.29 9.26
C GLU A 14 0.12 5.94 8.32
N TYR A 15 0.57 6.79 7.39
CA TYR A 15 -0.28 7.35 6.34
C TYR A 15 -0.91 6.25 5.46
N CYS A 16 -0.11 5.27 5.00
CA CYS A 16 -0.65 4.14 4.25
C CYS A 16 -1.65 3.34 5.08
N MET A 17 -1.30 3.00 6.32
CA MET A 17 -2.18 2.26 7.23
C MET A 17 -3.52 2.98 7.43
N ARG A 18 -3.50 4.29 7.72
CA ARG A 18 -4.72 5.09 7.90
C ARG A 18 -5.54 5.20 6.62
N SER A 19 -4.88 5.25 5.46
CA SER A 19 -5.56 5.25 4.17
C SER A 19 -6.29 3.93 3.93
N MET A 20 -5.67 2.79 4.27
CA MET A 20 -6.32 1.48 4.18
C MET A 20 -7.53 1.40 5.12
N LEU A 21 -7.36 1.79 6.38
CA LEU A 21 -8.44 1.82 7.37
C LEU A 21 -9.62 2.70 6.90
N TRP A 22 -9.33 3.85 6.29
CA TRP A 22 -10.37 4.79 5.87
C TRP A 22 -11.15 4.36 4.63
N HIS A 23 -10.47 3.72 3.66
CA HIS A 23 -11.11 3.26 2.43
C HIS A 23 -11.87 1.93 2.58
N GLY A 24 -11.75 1.28 3.74
CA GLY A 24 -12.22 -0.08 3.97
C GLY A 24 -11.32 -1.11 3.28
N GLY A 25 -11.31 -2.34 3.79
CA GLY A 25 -10.26 -3.30 3.44
C GLY A 25 -10.64 -4.77 3.52
N GLY A 26 -11.32 -5.27 2.49
CA GLY A 26 -11.47 -6.71 2.24
C GLY A 26 -11.94 -7.52 3.46
N GLY A 27 -11.43 -8.76 3.60
CA GLY A 27 -11.78 -9.62 4.72
C GLY A 27 -11.19 -9.16 6.06
N LEU A 28 -10.07 -8.42 6.07
CA LEU A 28 -9.53 -7.87 7.31
C LEU A 28 -10.54 -6.90 7.94
N ASP A 29 -11.01 -5.91 7.19
CA ASP A 29 -11.99 -4.93 7.67
C ASP A 29 -13.28 -5.60 8.14
N SER A 30 -13.79 -6.53 7.33
CA SER A 30 -15.00 -7.30 7.65
C SER A 30 -14.87 -8.09 8.96
N HIS A 31 -13.68 -8.63 9.25
CA HIS A 31 -13.43 -9.33 10.51
C HIS A 31 -13.40 -8.37 11.71
N LEU A 32 -12.89 -7.15 11.55
CA LEU A 32 -12.76 -6.16 12.63
C LEU A 32 -14.12 -5.57 13.08
N ASP A 33 -15.19 -5.88 12.35
CA ASP A 33 -16.59 -5.55 12.70
C ASP A 33 -17.34 -6.73 13.37
N THR A 34 -16.66 -7.85 13.65
CA THR A 34 -17.31 -9.03 14.26
C THR A 34 -17.32 -8.99 15.79
N ASP A 35 -18.35 -9.60 16.39
CA ASP A 35 -18.42 -9.83 17.85
C ASP A 35 -17.21 -10.63 18.37
N GLU A 36 -16.67 -11.55 17.56
CA GLU A 36 -15.47 -12.31 17.92
C GLU A 36 -14.27 -11.39 18.13
N PHE A 37 -14.05 -10.44 17.22
CA PHE A 37 -12.97 -9.46 17.33
C PHE A 37 -13.15 -8.59 18.59
N GLU A 38 -14.38 -8.12 18.84
CA GLU A 38 -14.68 -7.30 20.03
C GLU A 38 -14.36 -8.04 21.33
N GLN A 39 -14.76 -9.32 21.44
CA GLN A 39 -14.47 -10.16 22.61
C GLN A 39 -12.97 -10.34 22.82
N ARG A 40 -12.23 -10.66 21.76
CA ARG A 40 -10.75 -10.81 21.82
C ARG A 40 -10.07 -9.51 22.22
N CYS A 41 -10.56 -8.37 21.72
CA CYS A 41 -10.07 -7.05 22.10
C CYS A 41 -10.33 -6.77 23.58
N ALA A 42 -11.53 -7.06 24.08
CA ALA A 42 -11.88 -6.84 25.48
C ALA A 42 -10.94 -7.60 26.43
N GLU A 43 -10.65 -8.87 26.14
CA GLU A 43 -9.71 -9.68 26.92
C GLU A 43 -8.30 -9.07 26.94
N ALA A 44 -7.79 -8.69 25.77
CA ALA A 44 -6.45 -8.09 25.66
C ALA A 44 -6.37 -6.71 26.33
N ILE A 45 -7.40 -5.87 26.21
CA ILE A 45 -7.50 -4.56 26.84
C ILE A 45 -7.49 -4.70 28.37
N GLN A 46 -8.30 -5.60 28.91
CA GLN A 46 -8.35 -5.88 30.34
C GLN A 46 -6.99 -6.34 30.85
N ALA A 47 -6.32 -7.24 30.13
CA ALA A 47 -4.99 -7.72 30.48
C ALA A 47 -3.93 -6.60 30.44
N LYS A 48 -3.97 -5.74 29.40
CA LYS A 48 -3.01 -4.64 29.20
C LYS A 48 -3.11 -3.58 30.28
N PHE A 49 -4.34 -3.23 30.68
CA PHE A 49 -4.62 -2.15 31.61
C PHE A 49 -5.02 -2.62 33.01
N LYS A 50 -4.81 -3.89 33.36
CA LYS A 50 -5.14 -4.45 34.69
C LYS A 50 -4.58 -3.65 35.87
N SER A 51 -3.44 -2.98 35.70
CA SER A 51 -2.81 -2.14 36.71
C SER A 51 -3.05 -0.63 36.51
N ASN A 52 -3.89 -0.25 35.55
CA ASN A 52 -4.22 1.12 35.20
C ASN A 52 -5.75 1.34 35.31
N PRO A 53 -6.28 1.58 36.52
CA PRO A 53 -7.71 1.71 36.75
C PRO A 53 -8.32 2.93 36.03
N LEU A 54 -7.53 3.96 35.76
CA LEU A 54 -7.98 5.13 34.99
C LEU A 54 -8.35 4.71 33.56
N MET A 55 -7.48 3.96 32.88
CA MET A 55 -7.74 3.50 31.51
C MET A 55 -8.90 2.51 31.45
N LEU A 56 -9.05 1.63 32.45
CA LEU A 56 -10.22 0.75 32.54
C LEU A 56 -11.52 1.53 32.80
N GLY A 57 -11.47 2.58 33.61
CA GLY A 57 -12.59 3.49 33.84
C GLY A 57 -12.99 4.23 32.56
N MET A 58 -12.01 4.76 31.81
CA MET A 58 -12.24 5.37 30.50
C MET A 58 -12.86 4.38 29.51
N ASN A 59 -12.35 3.15 29.45
CA ASN A 59 -12.92 2.11 28.59
C ASN A 59 -14.37 1.78 28.94
N LYS A 60 -14.74 1.83 30.23
CA LYS A 60 -16.13 1.61 30.64
C LYS A 60 -17.05 2.76 30.22
N LEU A 61 -16.57 4.00 30.26
CA LEU A 61 -17.33 5.18 29.85
C LEU A 61 -17.43 5.33 28.33
N PHE A 62 -16.38 4.93 27.61
CA PHE A 62 -16.25 5.01 26.16
C PHE A 62 -15.84 3.62 25.62
N PRO A 63 -16.78 2.65 25.55
CA PRO A 63 -16.49 1.26 25.24
C PRO A 63 -15.85 1.05 23.86
N GLU A 64 -16.10 1.95 22.91
CA GLU A 64 -15.56 1.88 21.56
C GLU A 64 -14.13 2.46 21.45
N PHE A 65 -13.70 3.28 22.40
CA PHE A 65 -12.46 4.05 22.26
C PHE A 65 -11.21 3.15 22.16
N LEU A 66 -11.07 2.17 23.05
CA LEU A 66 -9.90 1.27 23.03
C LEU A 66 -10.00 0.18 21.95
N PRO A 67 -11.16 -0.45 21.67
CA PRO A 67 -11.32 -1.30 20.50
C PRO A 67 -10.90 -0.64 19.19
N GLU A 68 -11.23 0.64 18.98
CA GLU A 68 -10.76 1.41 17.81
C GLU A 68 -9.23 1.57 17.76
N GLN A 69 -8.56 1.68 18.92
CA GLN A 69 -7.10 1.63 18.96
C GLN A 69 -6.57 0.25 18.55
N VAL A 70 -7.23 -0.83 18.99
CA VAL A 70 -6.85 -2.20 18.59
C VAL A 70 -7.09 -2.41 17.10
N ARG A 71 -8.15 -1.84 16.52
CA ARG A 71 -8.40 -1.82 15.07
C ARG A 71 -7.25 -1.18 14.30
N MET A 72 -6.77 -0.01 14.74
CA MET A 72 -5.58 0.63 14.15
C MET A 72 -4.32 -0.25 14.27
N LEU A 73 -4.13 -0.94 15.41
CA LEU A 73 -3.01 -1.86 15.59
C LEU A 73 -3.11 -3.10 14.69
N ALA A 74 -4.32 -3.62 14.48
CA ALA A 74 -4.58 -4.72 13.58
C ALA A 74 -4.25 -4.35 12.12
N TYR A 75 -4.70 -3.19 11.65
CA TYR A 75 -4.33 -2.65 10.34
C TYR A 75 -2.82 -2.40 10.20
N THR A 76 -2.18 -1.91 11.27
CA THR A 76 -0.72 -1.73 11.30
C THR A 76 0.00 -3.07 11.15
N SER A 77 -0.46 -4.11 11.86
CA SER A 77 0.07 -5.47 11.76
C SER A 77 -0.15 -6.07 10.37
N GLY A 78 -1.34 -5.90 9.79
CA GLY A 78 -1.68 -6.37 8.44
C GLY A 78 -0.79 -5.73 7.38
N LEU A 79 -0.62 -4.39 7.43
CA LEU A 79 0.29 -3.67 6.53
C LEU A 79 1.74 -4.15 6.69
N GLY A 80 2.21 -4.37 7.92
CA GLY A 80 3.55 -4.88 8.18
C GLY A 80 3.79 -6.27 7.59
N GLN A 81 2.81 -7.18 7.71
CA GLN A 81 2.86 -8.51 7.11
C GLN A 81 2.84 -8.45 5.59
N PHE A 82 2.01 -7.58 5.00
CA PHE A 82 2.00 -7.33 3.56
C PHE A 82 3.39 -6.87 3.07
N TRP A 83 4.00 -5.90 3.74
CA TRP A 83 5.32 -5.39 3.36
C TRP A 83 6.47 -6.37 3.57
N ARG A 84 6.37 -7.32 4.51
CA ARG A 84 7.36 -8.40 4.61
C ARG A 84 7.40 -9.21 3.31
N VAL A 85 6.25 -9.63 2.81
CA VAL A 85 6.14 -10.37 1.55
C VAL A 85 6.68 -9.54 0.38
N MET A 86 6.23 -8.29 0.24
CA MET A 86 6.70 -7.43 -0.86
C MET A 86 8.21 -7.16 -0.78
N SER A 87 8.76 -6.99 0.43
CA SER A 87 10.20 -6.83 0.65
C SER A 87 10.98 -8.05 0.14
N ASP A 88 10.55 -9.28 0.43
CA ASP A 88 11.20 -10.50 -0.07
C ASP A 88 11.18 -10.58 -1.61
N ILE A 89 10.04 -10.21 -2.21
CA ILE A 89 9.88 -10.18 -3.68
C ILE A 89 10.85 -9.15 -4.30
N PHE A 90 10.92 -7.93 -3.75
CA PHE A 90 11.79 -6.88 -4.28
C PHE A 90 13.28 -7.16 -4.06
N MET A 91 13.66 -7.79 -2.94
CA MET A 91 15.05 -8.18 -2.68
C MET A 91 15.52 -9.24 -3.68
N SER A 92 14.71 -10.28 -3.92
CA SER A 92 15.02 -11.30 -4.92
C SER A 92 15.02 -10.76 -6.35
N LEU A 93 14.14 -9.79 -6.66
CA LEU A 93 14.14 -9.11 -7.95
C LEU A 93 15.45 -8.32 -8.17
N SER A 94 15.92 -7.60 -7.15
CA SER A 94 17.19 -6.86 -7.21
C SER A 94 18.37 -7.81 -7.42
N GLN A 95 18.38 -8.94 -6.69
CA GLN A 95 19.41 -9.96 -6.85
C GLN A 95 19.42 -10.55 -8.27
N GLY A 96 18.25 -10.93 -8.80
CA GLY A 96 18.15 -11.45 -10.17
C GLY A 96 18.54 -10.43 -11.24
N TYR A 97 18.38 -9.12 -10.98
CA TYR A 97 18.92 -8.08 -11.85
C TYR A 97 20.44 -8.02 -11.80
N ASP A 98 21.04 -8.06 -10.61
CA ASP A 98 22.50 -8.03 -10.42
C ASP A 98 23.19 -9.27 -11.01
N GLU A 99 22.54 -10.43 -10.95
CA GLU A 99 23.00 -11.69 -11.55
C GLU A 99 22.77 -11.76 -13.07
N GLY A 100 22.05 -10.77 -13.63
CA GLY A 100 21.74 -10.69 -15.05
C GLY A 100 20.66 -11.66 -15.50
N GLU A 101 19.83 -12.21 -14.61
CA GLU A 101 18.67 -13.04 -14.92
C GLU A 101 17.49 -12.19 -15.41
N ILE A 102 17.29 -11.02 -14.79
CA ILE A 102 16.24 -10.05 -15.14
C ILE A 102 16.82 -9.03 -16.13
N LYS A 103 16.36 -9.10 -17.39
CA LYS A 103 16.86 -8.27 -18.50
C LYS A 103 15.80 -7.39 -19.16
N SER A 104 14.54 -7.54 -18.78
CA SER A 104 13.41 -6.87 -19.43
C SER A 104 12.26 -6.60 -18.46
N ILE A 105 11.40 -5.64 -18.80
CA ILE A 105 10.22 -5.30 -17.99
C ILE A 105 9.22 -6.47 -17.88
N PRO A 106 8.93 -7.26 -18.93
CA PRO A 106 8.11 -8.47 -18.78
C PRO A 106 8.64 -9.42 -17.71
N GLN A 107 9.96 -9.64 -17.65
CA GLN A 107 10.56 -10.49 -16.60
C GLN A 107 10.42 -9.89 -15.19
N VAL A 108 10.46 -8.55 -15.05
CA VAL A 108 10.15 -7.87 -13.79
C VAL A 108 8.71 -8.17 -13.36
N VAL A 109 7.76 -8.06 -14.30
CA VAL A 109 6.33 -8.31 -14.04
C VAL A 109 6.10 -9.78 -13.68
N ASP A 110 6.70 -10.71 -14.42
CA ASP A 110 6.59 -12.16 -14.17
C ASP A 110 7.16 -12.55 -12.80
N HIS A 111 8.31 -11.99 -12.41
CA HIS A 111 8.91 -12.22 -11.10
C HIS A 111 7.99 -11.77 -9.96
N ILE A 112 7.43 -10.55 -10.07
CA ILE A 112 6.51 -10.02 -9.05
C ILE A 112 5.24 -10.87 -9.00
N LYS A 113 4.66 -11.21 -10.16
CA LYS A 113 3.46 -12.05 -10.26
C LYS A 113 3.69 -13.41 -9.58
N ALA A 114 4.81 -14.08 -9.89
CA ALA A 114 5.17 -15.35 -9.29
C ALA A 114 5.29 -15.24 -7.76
N GLY A 115 5.93 -14.18 -7.26
CA GLY A 115 6.04 -13.89 -5.84
C GLY A 115 4.68 -13.68 -5.15
N LEU A 116 3.78 -12.92 -5.78
CA LEU A 116 2.42 -12.70 -5.27
C LEU A 116 1.61 -13.99 -5.19
N VAL A 117 1.65 -14.81 -6.25
CA VAL A 117 0.95 -16.11 -6.31
C VAL A 117 1.51 -17.07 -5.26
N ALA A 118 2.84 -17.16 -5.13
CA ALA A 118 3.48 -18.03 -4.14
C ALA A 118 3.14 -17.63 -2.69
N ALA A 119 2.89 -16.34 -2.45
CA ALA A 119 2.53 -15.83 -1.13
C ALA A 119 1.01 -15.75 -0.90
N ALA A 120 0.18 -16.07 -1.90
CA ALA A 120 -1.24 -15.71 -1.90
C ALA A 120 -1.99 -16.16 -0.64
N ASN A 121 -1.75 -17.41 -0.24
CA ASN A 121 -2.42 -18.07 0.88
C ASN A 121 -1.67 -17.91 2.22
N LYS A 122 -0.63 -17.07 2.30
CA LYS A 122 0.04 -16.84 3.58
C LYS A 122 -0.95 -16.24 4.58
N PRO A 123 -1.08 -16.80 5.80
CA PRO A 123 -2.07 -16.32 6.76
C PRO A 123 -1.72 -14.93 7.27
N ILE A 124 -2.75 -14.11 7.49
CA ILE A 124 -2.64 -12.81 8.16
C ILE A 124 -3.17 -12.97 9.58
N THR A 125 -2.28 -12.80 10.57
CA THR A 125 -2.63 -12.98 11.98
C THR A 125 -2.16 -11.81 12.83
N TYR A 126 -2.75 -11.63 14.00
CA TYR A 126 -2.31 -10.62 14.95
C TYR A 126 -2.50 -11.13 16.37
N ALA A 127 -1.37 -11.31 17.06
CA ALA A 127 -1.39 -11.86 18.41
C ALA A 127 -0.34 -11.18 19.31
N PRO A 128 -0.63 -9.97 19.82
CA PRO A 128 0.31 -9.24 20.66
C PRO A 128 0.62 -9.97 21.98
N GLN A 129 1.87 -9.83 22.42
CA GLN A 129 2.32 -10.29 23.73
C GLN A 129 2.00 -9.23 24.79
N ILE A 130 1.21 -9.58 25.80
CA ILE A 130 0.83 -8.71 26.92
C ILE A 130 1.29 -9.38 28.22
N GLY A 131 2.42 -8.90 28.76
CA GLY A 131 3.09 -9.57 29.87
C GLY A 131 3.61 -10.95 29.44
N ALA A 132 3.24 -11.99 30.18
CA ALA A 132 3.64 -13.37 29.89
C ALA A 132 2.70 -14.11 28.93
N GLN A 133 1.55 -13.52 28.58
CA GLN A 133 0.53 -14.17 27.75
C GLN A 133 0.44 -13.54 26.36
N ARG A 134 0.21 -14.39 25.36
CA ARG A 134 -0.12 -14.03 23.97
C ARG A 134 -1.63 -13.98 23.81
N TYR A 135 -2.15 -12.90 23.24
CA TYR A 135 -3.58 -12.70 23.01
C TYR A 135 -3.85 -12.74 21.52
N GLU A 136 -4.60 -13.71 21.03
CA GLU A 136 -4.92 -13.83 19.60
C GLU A 136 -6.09 -12.91 19.27
N ILE A 137 -5.77 -11.74 18.71
CA ILE A 137 -6.74 -10.75 18.25
C ILE A 137 -7.28 -11.15 16.87
N ILE A 138 -6.39 -11.58 15.97
CA ILE A 138 -6.73 -12.19 14.69
C ILE A 138 -6.05 -13.56 14.66
N PRO A 139 -6.76 -14.64 15.02
CA PRO A 139 -6.21 -16.00 14.97
C PRO A 139 -6.20 -16.53 13.53
N GLU A 140 -5.39 -17.55 13.27
CA GLU A 140 -5.31 -18.21 11.96
C GLU A 140 -6.65 -18.86 11.54
N SER A 141 -7.49 -19.24 12.51
CA SER A 141 -8.82 -19.83 12.27
C SER A 141 -9.80 -18.90 11.55
N VAL A 142 -9.56 -17.59 11.52
CA VAL A 142 -10.36 -16.63 10.72
C VAL A 142 -10.14 -16.87 9.22
N GLY A 143 -8.99 -17.41 8.84
CA GLY A 143 -8.68 -17.73 7.45
C GLY A 143 -8.31 -16.53 6.58
N LEU A 144 -7.92 -15.39 7.17
CA LEU A 144 -7.43 -14.24 6.40
C LEU A 144 -6.11 -14.59 5.71
N THR A 145 -5.99 -14.21 4.44
CA THR A 145 -4.81 -14.47 3.62
C THR A 145 -4.18 -13.20 3.06
N PHE A 146 -2.89 -13.30 2.73
CA PHE A 146 -2.10 -12.19 2.24
C PHE A 146 -2.75 -11.52 1.02
N LEU A 147 -3.10 -12.26 -0.03
CA LEU A 147 -3.50 -11.64 -1.29
C LEU A 147 -4.93 -11.05 -1.23
N SER A 148 -5.92 -11.83 -0.80
CA SER A 148 -7.32 -11.39 -0.77
C SER A 148 -7.58 -10.30 0.26
N ASP A 149 -6.97 -10.41 1.45
CA ASP A 149 -7.38 -9.61 2.60
C ASP A 149 -6.45 -8.44 2.91
N THR A 150 -5.24 -8.44 2.35
CA THR A 150 -4.30 -7.31 2.53
C THR A 150 -3.72 -6.80 1.22
N GLY A 151 -3.39 -7.67 0.26
CA GLY A 151 -2.75 -7.30 -1.00
C GLY A 151 -3.66 -6.52 -1.94
N VAL A 152 -4.81 -7.09 -2.29
CA VAL A 152 -5.81 -6.42 -3.15
C VAL A 152 -6.31 -5.12 -2.51
N PRO A 153 -6.72 -5.11 -1.22
CA PRO A 153 -7.11 -3.87 -0.55
C PRO A 153 -6.00 -2.81 -0.52
N TYR A 154 -4.74 -3.21 -0.32
CA TYR A 154 -3.61 -2.27 -0.34
C TYR A 154 -3.45 -1.59 -1.69
N VAL A 155 -3.52 -2.35 -2.79
CA VAL A 155 -3.44 -1.79 -4.15
C VAL A 155 -4.57 -0.79 -4.37
N GLU A 156 -5.80 -1.15 -4.02
CA GLU A 156 -6.95 -0.27 -4.17
C GLU A 156 -6.80 1.03 -3.35
N ALA A 157 -6.45 0.92 -2.06
CA ALA A 157 -6.36 2.06 -1.16
C ALA A 157 -5.16 2.96 -1.44
N ILE A 158 -4.00 2.40 -1.83
CA ILE A 158 -2.73 3.15 -1.91
C ILE A 158 -2.33 3.48 -3.34
N PHE A 159 -2.55 2.57 -4.29
CA PHE A 159 -2.12 2.78 -5.68
C PHE A 159 -3.16 3.53 -6.49
N PHE A 160 -4.45 3.24 -6.24
CA PHE A 160 -5.55 3.87 -6.94
C PHE A 160 -6.12 5.07 -6.18
N ARG A 161 -6.74 4.84 -5.03
CA ARG A 161 -7.52 5.88 -4.34
C ARG A 161 -6.63 6.94 -3.69
N GLY A 162 -5.73 6.53 -2.79
CA GLY A 162 -4.95 7.43 -1.96
C GLY A 162 -5.82 8.38 -1.12
N THR A 163 -5.20 9.37 -0.48
CA THR A 163 -5.94 10.49 0.12
C THR A 163 -5.67 11.77 -0.65
N PRO A 164 -6.61 12.72 -0.68
CA PRO A 164 -6.38 14.00 -1.32
C PRO A 164 -5.19 14.72 -0.66
N PHE A 165 -4.25 15.20 -1.46
CA PHE A 165 -3.08 15.89 -0.92
C PHE A 165 -3.43 17.34 -0.61
N LEU A 166 -3.28 17.73 0.65
CA LEU A 166 -3.62 19.07 1.12
C LEU A 166 -2.81 20.17 0.40
N GLY A 167 -1.65 19.82 -0.17
CA GLY A 167 -0.85 20.73 -0.99
C GLY A 167 -1.32 20.90 -2.44
N THR A 168 -2.24 20.07 -2.94
CA THR A 168 -2.69 20.09 -4.34
C THR A 168 -4.19 20.31 -4.53
N VAL A 169 -5.00 20.09 -3.49
CA VAL A 169 -6.46 20.27 -3.56
C VAL A 169 -6.99 21.03 -2.36
N SER A 170 -8.14 21.67 -2.55
CA SER A 170 -8.89 22.35 -1.50
C SER A 170 -9.90 21.41 -0.85
N LEU A 171 -9.92 21.38 0.49
CA LEU A 171 -10.97 20.73 1.27
C LEU A 171 -12.28 21.54 1.33
N ASN A 172 -12.34 22.70 0.67
CA ASN A 172 -13.56 23.52 0.64
C ASN A 172 -14.68 22.73 -0.06
N ALA A 173 -15.71 22.35 0.71
CA ALA A 173 -16.87 21.61 0.22
C ALA A 173 -17.61 22.33 -0.93
N GLN A 174 -17.56 23.67 -0.98
CA GLN A 174 -18.17 24.45 -2.06
C GLN A 174 -17.39 24.39 -3.38
N ALA A 175 -16.09 24.03 -3.33
CA ALA A 175 -15.24 24.00 -4.50
C ALA A 175 -15.33 22.68 -5.27
N TYR A 176 -15.94 21.64 -4.68
CA TYR A 176 -16.14 20.31 -5.28
C TYR A 176 -14.87 19.69 -5.92
N GLN A 177 -13.69 20.02 -5.39
CA GLN A 177 -12.40 19.48 -5.89
C GLN A 177 -12.14 18.04 -5.45
N ILE A 178 -12.83 17.60 -4.40
CA ILE A 178 -12.74 16.25 -3.85
C ILE A 178 -14.12 15.63 -4.00
N SER A 179 -14.16 14.43 -4.57
CA SER A 179 -15.43 13.71 -4.69
C SER A 179 -15.97 13.37 -3.30
N PRO A 180 -17.29 13.45 -3.07
CA PRO A 180 -17.89 12.87 -1.87
C PRO A 180 -17.86 11.33 -1.89
N ASP A 181 -17.68 10.74 -3.07
CA ASP A 181 -17.62 9.30 -3.28
C ASP A 181 -16.16 8.83 -3.31
N GLN A 182 -15.77 8.06 -2.30
CA GLN A 182 -14.39 7.55 -2.15
C GLN A 182 -13.96 6.64 -3.30
N THR A 183 -14.90 5.97 -3.98
CA THR A 183 -14.58 5.05 -5.08
C THR A 183 -14.03 5.79 -6.30
N ARG A 184 -14.25 7.11 -6.38
CA ARG A 184 -13.78 7.98 -7.46
C ARG A 184 -12.44 8.65 -7.16
N PHE A 185 -11.79 8.28 -6.06
CA PHE A 185 -10.54 8.91 -5.66
C PHE A 185 -9.40 8.48 -6.59
N THR A 186 -8.59 9.45 -6.99
CA THR A 186 -7.48 9.30 -7.94
C THR A 186 -6.25 10.04 -7.42
N TYR A 187 -5.91 9.80 -6.16
CA TYR A 187 -4.77 10.41 -5.47
C TYR A 187 -3.67 9.39 -5.13
N GLY A 188 -3.88 8.12 -5.48
CA GLY A 188 -2.92 7.05 -5.22
C GLY A 188 -1.65 7.15 -6.06
N ALA A 189 -0.70 6.26 -5.81
CA ALA A 189 0.63 6.28 -6.42
C ALA A 189 0.62 6.30 -7.96
N LEU A 190 -0.40 5.72 -8.61
CA LEU A 190 -0.51 5.69 -10.08
C LEU A 190 -1.06 6.99 -10.69
N TYR A 191 -1.68 7.85 -9.88
CA TYR A 191 -2.35 9.08 -10.33
C TYR A 191 -1.63 10.35 -9.86
N ALA A 192 -0.93 10.26 -8.72
CA ALA A 192 -0.21 11.35 -8.11
C ALA A 192 0.76 12.04 -9.08
N ASP A 193 0.76 13.38 -9.06
CA ASP A 193 1.75 14.18 -9.76
C ASP A 193 3.11 14.07 -9.03
N PRO A 194 4.20 13.67 -9.69
CA PRO A 194 5.51 13.62 -9.06
C PRO A 194 6.18 15.00 -8.92
N LEU A 195 5.74 16.04 -9.65
CA LEU A 195 6.40 17.35 -9.65
C LEU A 195 6.36 18.09 -8.31
N PRO A 196 5.25 18.06 -7.53
CA PRO A 196 5.18 18.73 -6.23
C PRO A 196 6.01 18.08 -5.11
N ILE A 197 6.68 16.96 -5.37
CA ILE A 197 7.46 16.24 -4.35
C ILE A 197 8.55 17.15 -3.75
N GLY A 198 8.62 17.19 -2.42
CA GLY A 198 9.44 18.13 -1.67
C GLY A 198 8.70 19.39 -1.21
N GLY A 199 7.47 19.61 -1.68
CA GLY A 199 6.58 20.67 -1.22
C GLY A 199 5.84 20.32 0.08
N ALA A 200 5.28 21.34 0.73
CA ALA A 200 4.44 21.18 1.91
C ALA A 200 3.09 20.53 1.54
N GLY A 201 2.57 19.66 2.42
CA GLY A 201 1.27 19.01 2.22
C GLY A 201 1.27 17.90 1.17
N ILE A 202 2.44 17.37 0.79
CA ILE A 202 2.61 16.28 -0.19
C ILE A 202 3.17 15.02 0.51
N PRO A 203 2.31 14.08 0.97
CA PRO A 203 2.73 12.94 1.79
C PRO A 203 3.82 12.03 1.19
N PRO A 204 3.82 11.70 -0.12
CA PRO A 204 4.85 10.83 -0.70
C PRO A 204 6.28 11.39 -0.59
N THR A 205 6.44 12.69 -0.32
CA THR A 205 7.74 13.30 -0.06
C THR A 205 8.54 12.57 1.03
N LEU A 206 7.86 12.06 2.06
CA LEU A 206 8.48 11.31 3.16
C LEU A 206 9.17 10.04 2.64
N LEU A 207 8.47 9.26 1.81
CA LEU A 207 9.04 8.07 1.19
C LEU A 207 10.18 8.42 0.23
N MET A 208 10.01 9.44 -0.61
CA MET A 208 11.06 9.82 -1.57
C MET A 208 12.32 10.32 -0.87
N GLN A 209 12.18 10.96 0.30
CA GLN A 209 13.30 11.36 1.14
C GLN A 209 14.01 10.15 1.76
N ASP A 210 13.26 9.14 2.22
CA ASP A 210 13.84 7.89 2.73
C ASP A 210 14.58 7.15 1.63
N MET A 211 13.94 6.92 0.48
CA MET A 211 14.53 6.20 -0.65
C MET A 211 15.81 6.85 -1.17
N ARG A 212 15.95 8.17 -1.07
CA ARG A 212 17.19 8.88 -1.43
C ARG A 212 18.42 8.30 -0.70
N HIS A 213 18.26 7.84 0.54
CA HIS A 213 19.38 7.36 1.37
C HIS A 213 19.84 5.95 0.97
N TYR A 214 18.98 5.21 0.26
CA TYR A 214 19.19 3.81 -0.12
C TYR A 214 19.26 3.61 -1.63
N LEU A 215 19.53 4.69 -2.39
CA LEU A 215 19.70 4.60 -3.83
C LEU A 215 20.98 3.82 -4.19
N PRO A 216 20.90 2.80 -5.06
CA PRO A 216 22.09 2.14 -5.55
C PRO A 216 22.90 3.09 -6.44
N LYS A 217 24.23 2.88 -6.47
CA LYS A 217 25.16 3.79 -7.15
C LYS A 217 24.82 4.00 -8.63
N TYR A 218 24.46 2.95 -9.36
CA TYR A 218 24.14 3.06 -10.79
C TYR A 218 22.92 3.97 -11.05
N LEU A 219 21.94 3.98 -10.15
CA LEU A 219 20.74 4.80 -10.27
C LEU A 219 21.02 6.24 -9.85
N SER A 220 21.85 6.44 -8.82
CA SER A 220 22.39 7.76 -8.46
C SER A 220 23.15 8.37 -9.65
N ASP A 221 24.10 7.64 -10.24
CA ASP A 221 24.87 8.07 -11.40
C ASP A 221 23.97 8.40 -12.60
N PHE A 222 22.92 7.60 -12.82
CA PHE A 222 21.93 7.86 -13.86
C PHE A 222 21.19 9.18 -13.65
N PHE A 223 20.70 9.44 -12.44
CA PHE A 223 20.00 10.70 -12.13
C PHE A 223 20.91 11.92 -12.23
N MET A 224 22.19 11.78 -11.90
CA MET A 224 23.17 12.87 -11.98
C MET A 224 23.48 13.33 -13.40
N ARG A 225 23.19 12.53 -14.42
CA ARG A 225 23.38 12.92 -15.84
C ARG A 225 22.35 13.93 -16.35
N SER A 226 21.27 14.15 -15.61
CA SER A 226 20.21 15.08 -16.01
C SER A 226 20.50 16.52 -15.59
N HIS A 227 19.85 17.49 -16.26
CA HIS A 227 20.16 18.92 -16.15
C HIS A 227 20.16 19.53 -14.73
N ARG A 228 19.39 18.96 -13.80
CA ARG A 228 19.22 19.51 -12.44
C ARG A 228 19.98 18.74 -11.34
N GLY A 229 20.76 17.72 -11.70
CA GLY A 229 21.61 16.98 -10.76
C GLY A 229 20.84 16.48 -9.52
N GLU A 230 21.30 16.85 -8.32
CA GLU A 230 20.64 16.45 -7.07
C GLU A 230 19.44 17.32 -6.67
N ILE A 231 19.26 18.50 -7.29
CA ILE A 231 18.28 19.51 -6.84
C ILE A 231 16.86 18.96 -6.85
N ASP A 232 16.51 18.21 -7.89
CA ASP A 232 15.22 17.56 -8.11
C ASP A 232 15.29 16.04 -7.93
N LEU A 233 16.27 15.54 -7.15
CA LEU A 233 16.47 14.10 -6.97
C LEU A 233 15.22 13.38 -6.45
N ARG A 234 14.49 13.96 -5.49
CA ARG A 234 13.24 13.36 -4.98
C ARG A 234 12.15 13.25 -6.05
N VAL A 235 12.08 14.20 -6.98
CA VAL A 235 11.14 14.15 -8.11
C VAL A 235 11.50 12.98 -9.03
N LYS A 236 12.78 12.80 -9.34
CA LYS A 236 13.27 11.68 -10.17
C LYS A 236 13.05 10.32 -9.51
N ILE A 237 13.30 10.22 -8.20
CA ILE A 237 12.97 9.04 -7.41
C ILE A 237 11.46 8.77 -7.52
N CYS A 238 10.60 9.78 -7.34
CA CYS A 238 9.16 9.59 -7.46
C CYS A 238 8.71 9.13 -8.84
N GLN A 239 9.27 9.71 -9.91
CA GLN A 239 8.95 9.32 -11.28
C GLN A 239 9.32 7.86 -11.56
N THR A 240 10.50 7.42 -11.12
CA THR A 240 10.95 6.03 -11.30
C THR A 240 10.21 5.07 -10.38
N PHE A 241 9.92 5.47 -9.14
CA PHE A 241 9.05 4.73 -8.22
C PHE A 241 7.67 4.50 -8.85
N GLN A 242 7.05 5.52 -9.45
CA GLN A 242 5.75 5.40 -10.11
C GLN A 242 5.80 4.39 -11.28
N LYS A 243 6.89 4.36 -12.06
CA LYS A 243 7.09 3.31 -13.09
C LYS A 243 7.15 1.91 -12.48
N SER A 244 7.86 1.75 -11.36
CA SER A 244 7.89 0.48 -10.63
C SER A 244 6.50 0.09 -10.12
N MET A 245 5.70 1.03 -9.62
CA MET A 245 4.34 0.76 -9.17
C MET A 245 3.41 0.35 -10.31
N PHE A 246 3.59 0.88 -11.53
CA PHE A 246 2.89 0.35 -12.71
C PHE A 246 3.25 -1.11 -12.98
N CYS A 247 4.53 -1.49 -12.87
CA CYS A 247 4.94 -2.89 -13.05
C CYS A 247 4.32 -3.81 -11.99
N VAL A 248 4.32 -3.39 -10.72
CA VAL A 248 3.66 -4.13 -9.63
C VAL A 248 2.15 -4.27 -9.90
N THR A 249 1.51 -3.19 -10.35
CA THR A 249 0.07 -3.19 -10.69
C THR A 249 -0.22 -4.13 -11.85
N THR A 250 0.60 -4.11 -12.90
CA THR A 250 0.48 -5.07 -14.01
C THR A 250 0.63 -6.51 -13.53
N ALA A 251 1.59 -6.80 -12.65
CA ALA A 251 1.78 -8.13 -12.09
C ALA A 251 0.55 -8.60 -11.30
N ALA A 252 -0.07 -7.71 -10.50
CA ALA A 252 -1.29 -7.99 -9.77
C ALA A 252 -2.48 -8.25 -10.70
N ILE A 253 -2.68 -7.40 -11.72
CA ILE A 253 -3.75 -7.57 -12.73
C ILE A 253 -3.59 -8.92 -13.44
N LEU A 254 -2.38 -9.26 -13.89
CA LEU A 254 -2.14 -10.53 -14.59
C LEU A 254 -2.21 -11.74 -13.65
N GLY A 255 -1.90 -11.57 -12.37
CA GLY A 255 -2.00 -12.63 -11.36
C GLY A 255 -3.42 -12.91 -10.88
N LEU A 256 -4.33 -11.95 -11.04
CA LEU A 256 -5.74 -12.02 -10.64
C LEU A 256 -6.70 -12.16 -11.82
N ALA A 257 -6.18 -12.40 -13.01
CA ALA A 257 -7.01 -12.63 -14.17
C ALA A 257 -7.86 -13.90 -13.98
N PRO A 258 -9.10 -13.91 -14.50
CA PRO A 258 -10.00 -15.06 -14.31
C PRO A 258 -9.43 -16.33 -14.96
N HIS A 259 -8.73 -16.20 -16.10
CA HIS A 259 -8.14 -17.32 -16.84
C HIS A 259 -6.68 -17.05 -17.24
N PRO A 260 -5.89 -18.09 -17.58
CA PRO A 260 -4.55 -17.92 -18.12
C PRO A 260 -4.53 -17.00 -19.36
N MET A 261 -3.54 -16.12 -19.44
CA MET A 261 -3.43 -15.15 -20.55
C MET A 261 -3.10 -15.79 -21.90
N ASP A 262 -2.62 -17.03 -21.88
CA ASP A 262 -2.30 -17.86 -23.04
C ASP A 262 -3.42 -18.87 -23.37
N THR A 263 -4.61 -18.72 -22.76
CA THR A 263 -5.77 -19.54 -23.11
C THR A 263 -6.15 -19.40 -24.58
N THR A 264 -6.59 -20.50 -25.17
CA THR A 264 -7.13 -20.55 -26.53
C THR A 264 -8.64 -20.75 -26.56
N ASP A 265 -9.29 -20.89 -25.40
CA ASP A 265 -10.74 -21.02 -25.31
C ASP A 265 -11.39 -19.66 -25.61
N PRO A 266 -12.29 -19.55 -26.62
CA PRO A 266 -12.95 -18.29 -26.96
C PRO A 266 -13.74 -17.65 -25.82
N ALA A 267 -14.36 -18.44 -24.93
CA ALA A 267 -15.10 -17.93 -23.79
C ALA A 267 -14.17 -17.34 -22.73
N GLU A 268 -13.08 -18.05 -22.40
CA GLU A 268 -12.07 -17.55 -21.45
C GLU A 268 -11.37 -16.29 -21.96
N LEU A 269 -11.10 -16.21 -23.27
CA LEU A 269 -10.55 -15.01 -23.91
C LEU A 269 -11.47 -13.79 -23.78
N GLU A 270 -12.79 -13.99 -23.91
CA GLU A 270 -13.77 -12.91 -23.76
C GLU A 270 -13.87 -12.44 -22.30
N GLU A 271 -13.85 -13.36 -21.34
CA GLU A 271 -13.83 -13.01 -19.92
C GLU A 271 -12.55 -12.27 -19.53
N ASN A 272 -11.38 -12.72 -20.00
CA ASN A 272 -10.11 -12.02 -19.82
C ASN A 272 -10.12 -10.63 -20.48
N ARG A 273 -10.75 -10.49 -21.67
CA ARG A 273 -10.90 -9.19 -22.33
C ARG A 273 -11.72 -8.23 -21.48
N ALA A 274 -12.91 -8.63 -21.03
CA ALA A 274 -13.77 -7.78 -20.20
C ALA A 274 -13.07 -7.38 -18.89
N TYR A 275 -12.34 -8.31 -18.27
CA TYR A 275 -11.51 -8.06 -17.09
C TYR A 275 -10.41 -7.00 -17.35
N LEU A 276 -9.69 -7.12 -18.46
CA LEU A 276 -8.63 -6.17 -18.82
C LEU A 276 -9.20 -4.80 -19.22
N GLU A 277 -10.32 -4.75 -19.93
CA GLU A 277 -11.02 -3.51 -20.29
C GLU A 277 -11.40 -2.71 -19.04
N TYR A 278 -11.97 -3.37 -18.03
CA TYR A 278 -12.25 -2.74 -16.73
C TYR A 278 -10.99 -2.08 -16.12
N TRP A 279 -9.85 -2.77 -16.11
CA TRP A 279 -8.61 -2.21 -15.58
C TRP A 279 -8.05 -1.08 -16.45
N MET A 280 -8.18 -1.18 -17.77
CA MET A 280 -7.74 -0.14 -18.68
C MET A 280 -8.55 1.15 -18.47
N ASP A 281 -9.87 1.05 -18.30
CA ASP A 281 -10.73 2.21 -18.00
C ASP A 281 -10.28 2.93 -16.74
N ARG A 282 -9.90 2.17 -15.70
CA ARG A 282 -9.34 2.76 -14.47
C ARG A 282 -8.00 3.45 -14.73
N LEU A 283 -7.13 2.88 -15.55
CA LEU A 283 -5.80 3.42 -15.83
C LEU A 283 -5.79 4.59 -16.82
N ILE A 284 -6.85 4.82 -17.60
CA ILE A 284 -6.97 5.98 -18.51
C ILE A 284 -6.66 7.32 -17.81
N PRO A 285 -7.29 7.66 -16.67
CA PRO A 285 -7.01 8.91 -15.95
C PRO A 285 -5.70 8.90 -15.15
N SER A 286 -4.93 7.81 -15.16
CA SER A 286 -3.68 7.71 -14.41
C SER A 286 -2.51 8.43 -15.09
N ARG A 287 -1.35 8.44 -14.44
CA ARG A 287 -0.10 8.97 -14.99
C ARG A 287 0.59 8.02 -15.97
N LEU A 288 -0.05 6.94 -16.42
CA LEU A 288 0.56 5.94 -17.30
C LEU A 288 1.18 6.54 -18.57
N ARG A 289 0.50 7.50 -19.21
CA ARG A 289 1.04 8.21 -20.40
C ARG A 289 2.28 9.02 -20.06
N ALA A 290 2.22 9.81 -18.99
CA ALA A 290 3.35 10.62 -18.51
C ALA A 290 4.55 9.75 -18.10
N ALA A 291 4.30 8.61 -17.44
CA ALA A 291 5.33 7.65 -17.04
C ALA A 291 6.08 7.06 -18.25
N ASN A 292 5.39 6.92 -19.39
CA ASN A 292 5.96 6.49 -20.67
C ASN A 292 6.53 7.64 -21.52
N GLY A 293 6.66 8.85 -20.96
CA GLY A 293 7.23 10.01 -21.65
C GLY A 293 6.31 10.62 -22.71
N GLN A 294 5.03 10.22 -22.73
CA GLN A 294 4.03 10.86 -23.57
C GLN A 294 3.51 12.10 -22.84
N MET A 295 3.65 13.28 -23.45
CA MET A 295 3.04 14.49 -22.92
C MET A 295 1.53 14.29 -22.84
N THR A 296 0.97 14.32 -21.64
CA THR A 296 -0.46 14.53 -21.47
C THR A 296 -0.72 15.98 -21.86
N ASN A 297 -1.32 16.21 -23.02
CA ASN A 297 -1.89 17.51 -23.33
C ASN A 297 -2.83 17.86 -22.17
N ALA A 298 -2.50 18.93 -21.45
CA ALA A 298 -3.35 19.51 -20.43
C ALA A 298 -4.65 20.04 -21.07
#